data_AF-A0A268K2W9-F1
#
_entry.id   AF-A0A268K2W9-F1
#
_cell.length_a   1.000
_cell.length_b   1.000
_cell.length_c   1.000
_cell.angle_alpha   90.00
_cell.angle_beta   90.00
_cell.angle_gamma   90.00
#
_symmetry.space_group_name_H-M   'P 1'
#
loop_
_entity.id
_entity.type
_entity.pdbx_description
1 polymer ?
#
loop_
_entity_poly.entity_id
_entity_poly.type
_entity_poly.pdbx_seq_one_letter_code
_entity_poly.pdbx_strand_id
1 'polypeptide(L)'
;MLKMSKKILAVSSIAAMLLTSPVSTGIVQAEAPAGAKYKPLQLSEVRTKEISYYKLGDTAIPASLNWVTDKTALDFIPTTIVGDVNSVVKDEDNVYWIGTQNGLQRVDFTEKDARDIVQYMTGPRYLYGGDDNVLSLAADGAGGIWVKNALGITHIAMPKRTMKQKADFYEKLNQTVNDRRGMVASAPFTFTDPGKSYVDYNSPSGTFVGRPTTSDNDGLWTAMYALGEIYRYNTLKTEYGKKPTDAQKEEIVAAREAATRATKAVLLLSYVSGRDNGFPARSYNLTSEAAAATTGGTDYGYQAQSGFWFHSTVDGSTNPNGIIPSMQRTDKQPIGYSIVRVT
;
A
#
# COMPACT_ATOMS: atom_id res chain seq x y z
N MET A 1 22.10 70.67 -16.05
CA MET A 1 20.87 70.02 -16.56
C MET A 1 21.27 68.75 -17.31
N LEU A 2 20.48 67.69 -17.12
CA LEU A 2 20.72 66.25 -17.32
C LEU A 2 21.63 65.81 -18.49
N LYS A 3 22.62 64.97 -18.17
CA LYS A 3 23.23 64.00 -19.10
C LYS A 3 22.43 62.69 -19.03
N MET A 4 21.91 62.24 -20.17
CA MET A 4 21.22 60.96 -20.33
C MET A 4 22.19 59.79 -20.10
N SER A 5 21.89 58.96 -19.10
CA SER A 5 22.54 57.68 -18.86
C SER A 5 21.74 56.58 -19.57
N LYS A 6 22.40 55.87 -20.49
CA LYS A 6 21.97 54.56 -21.00
C LYS A 6 22.02 53.57 -19.83
N LYS A 7 20.87 53.29 -19.22
CA LYS A 7 20.66 52.04 -18.48
C LYS A 7 19.44 51.34 -19.07
N ILE A 8 19.76 50.22 -19.69
CA ILE A 8 18.87 49.28 -20.35
C ILE A 8 17.86 48.74 -19.33
N LEU A 9 16.61 48.61 -19.78
CA LEU A 9 15.52 47.94 -19.10
C LEU A 9 15.97 46.59 -18.53
N ALA A 10 15.89 46.42 -17.22
CA ALA A 10 15.80 45.10 -16.62
C ALA A 10 14.33 44.66 -16.69
N VAL A 11 13.96 44.04 -17.81
CA VAL A 11 12.67 43.37 -17.99
C VAL A 11 12.70 42.08 -17.16
N SER A 12 11.74 41.99 -16.24
CA SER A 12 11.10 40.79 -15.71
C SER A 12 11.45 39.46 -16.40
N SER A 13 12.03 38.53 -15.64
CA SER A 13 12.08 37.09 -15.98
C SER A 13 12.29 36.28 -14.69
N ILE A 14 11.31 36.25 -13.79
CA ILE A 14 11.19 35.20 -12.76
C ILE A 14 10.07 34.28 -13.22
N ALA A 15 10.37 33.44 -14.21
CA ALA A 15 9.49 32.38 -14.69
C ALA A 15 10.30 31.39 -15.54
N ALA A 16 11.22 30.65 -14.92
CA ALA A 16 11.83 29.43 -15.48
C ALA A 16 12.69 28.72 -14.41
N MET A 17 12.06 28.28 -13.31
CA MET A 17 12.64 27.25 -12.43
C MET A 17 11.59 26.16 -12.22
N LEU A 18 11.15 25.55 -13.30
CA LEU A 18 10.39 24.32 -13.30
C LEU A 18 10.92 23.47 -14.46
N LEU A 19 11.27 22.22 -14.13
CA LEU A 19 11.49 21.09 -15.03
C LEU A 19 12.81 21.06 -15.82
N THR A 20 13.91 20.78 -15.13
CA THR A 20 14.93 19.83 -15.64
C THR A 20 15.53 19.04 -14.48
N SER A 21 14.74 18.13 -13.90
CA SER A 21 15.38 16.94 -13.31
C SER A 21 16.09 16.23 -14.47
N PRO A 22 17.36 15.83 -14.35
CA PRO A 22 18.01 15.06 -15.38
C PRO A 22 17.24 13.75 -15.51
N VAL A 23 16.50 13.62 -16.61
CA VAL A 23 16.09 12.30 -17.11
C VAL A 23 17.39 11.58 -17.36
N SER A 24 17.73 10.65 -16.46
CA SER A 24 18.81 9.70 -16.67
C SER A 24 18.54 8.99 -18.01
N THR A 25 19.24 9.40 -19.06
CA THR A 25 19.18 8.84 -20.41
C THR A 25 19.99 7.54 -20.51
N GLY A 26 19.82 6.68 -19.51
CA GLY A 26 20.54 5.41 -19.43
C GLY A 26 19.85 4.43 -18.50
N ILE A 27 18.55 4.21 -18.68
CA ILE A 27 17.94 2.97 -18.17
C ILE A 27 18.53 1.86 -19.03
N VAL A 28 19.50 1.12 -18.49
CA VAL A 28 19.96 -0.13 -19.08
C VAL A 28 18.73 -0.99 -19.23
N GLN A 29 18.28 -1.20 -20.48
CA GLN A 29 17.17 -2.09 -20.73
C GLN A 29 17.63 -3.47 -20.26
N ALA A 30 16.99 -3.99 -19.21
CA ALA A 30 17.34 -5.30 -18.71
C ALA A 30 17.24 -6.29 -19.86
N GLU A 31 18.31 -7.03 -20.13
CA GLU A 31 18.30 -8.13 -21.11
C GLU A 31 17.98 -9.43 -20.36
N ALA A 32 17.21 -10.32 -21.00
CA ALA A 32 16.98 -11.62 -20.40
C ALA A 32 18.29 -12.43 -20.40
N PRO A 33 18.52 -13.30 -19.39
CA PRO A 33 19.65 -14.22 -19.41
C PRO A 33 19.70 -15.03 -20.71
N ALA A 34 20.89 -15.38 -21.15
CA ALA A 34 21.09 -16.20 -22.35
C ALA A 34 20.27 -17.50 -22.26
N GLY A 35 19.45 -17.78 -23.28
CA GLY A 35 18.56 -18.95 -23.33
C GLY A 35 17.23 -18.80 -22.60
N ALA A 36 16.92 -17.64 -22.02
CA ALA A 36 15.63 -17.40 -21.39
C ALA A 36 14.48 -17.44 -22.42
N LYS A 37 13.40 -18.15 -22.06
CA LYS A 37 12.14 -18.18 -22.84
C LYS A 37 11.18 -17.03 -22.50
N TYR A 38 11.66 -16.02 -21.78
CA TYR A 38 10.90 -14.83 -21.38
C TYR A 38 11.63 -13.58 -21.87
N LYS A 39 10.88 -12.49 -22.03
CA LYS A 39 11.43 -11.17 -22.33
C LYS A 39 11.21 -10.24 -21.15
N PRO A 40 12.14 -9.34 -20.83
CA PRO A 40 11.95 -8.36 -19.79
C PRO A 40 10.81 -7.43 -20.18
N LEU A 41 9.90 -7.18 -19.24
CA LEU A 41 8.78 -6.27 -19.45
C LEU A 41 9.11 -4.92 -18.81
N GLN A 42 9.24 -3.89 -19.64
CA GLN A 42 9.37 -2.52 -19.14
C GLN A 42 8.00 -2.05 -18.65
N LEU A 43 7.88 -1.81 -17.35
CA LEU A 43 6.68 -1.23 -16.77
C LEU A 43 6.70 0.28 -16.99
N SER A 44 5.63 0.80 -17.58
CA SER A 44 5.38 2.23 -17.69
C SER A 44 4.62 2.74 -16.48
N GLU A 45 4.58 4.06 -16.32
CA GLU A 45 3.64 4.67 -15.39
C GLU A 45 2.20 4.36 -15.79
N VAL A 46 1.36 4.14 -14.79
CA VAL A 46 -0.07 3.86 -14.97
C VAL A 46 -0.91 4.77 -14.09
N ARG A 47 -2.12 5.10 -14.54
CA ARG A 47 -3.09 5.87 -13.76
C ARG A 47 -3.38 5.12 -12.45
N THR A 48 -3.18 5.78 -11.32
CA THR A 48 -3.33 5.19 -9.98
C THR A 48 -4.33 6.01 -9.17
N LYS A 49 -5.26 5.32 -8.51
CA LYS A 49 -6.30 5.94 -7.69
C LYS A 49 -5.70 6.56 -6.43
N GLU A 50 -5.89 7.85 -6.25
CA GLU A 50 -5.56 8.59 -5.03
C GLU A 50 -6.86 9.20 -4.49
N ILE A 51 -7.25 8.80 -3.28
CA ILE A 51 -8.59 9.07 -2.75
C ILE A 51 -8.52 10.05 -1.59
N SER A 52 -9.35 11.09 -1.67
CA SER A 52 -9.58 12.07 -0.62
C SER A 52 -11.07 12.15 -0.27
N TYR A 53 -11.40 12.31 1.02
CA TYR A 53 -12.75 12.26 1.55
C TYR A 53 -13.11 13.55 2.28
N TYR A 54 -14.19 14.18 1.87
CA TYR A 54 -14.67 15.47 2.33
C TYR A 54 -16.06 15.34 2.93
N LYS A 55 -16.28 15.95 4.11
CA LYS A 55 -17.63 16.13 4.64
C LYS A 55 -18.40 17.09 3.73
N LEU A 56 -19.72 16.95 3.65
CA LEU A 56 -20.55 17.93 2.98
C LEU A 56 -20.32 19.33 3.58
N GLY A 57 -20.11 20.32 2.72
CA GLY A 57 -19.85 21.70 3.13
C GLY A 57 -18.41 21.99 3.58
N ASP A 58 -17.49 21.03 3.47
CA ASP A 58 -16.06 21.29 3.67
C ASP A 58 -15.56 22.39 2.71
N THR A 59 -14.89 23.40 3.26
CA THR A 59 -14.42 24.57 2.48
C THR A 59 -13.31 24.23 1.50
N ALA A 60 -12.68 23.06 1.63
CA ALA A 60 -11.69 22.56 0.69
C ALA A 60 -12.31 21.97 -0.59
N ILE A 61 -13.63 21.75 -0.64
CA ILE A 61 -14.32 21.33 -1.86
C ILE A 61 -14.35 22.53 -2.84
N PRO A 62 -13.87 22.38 -4.08
CA PRO A 62 -13.90 23.49 -5.04
C PRO A 62 -15.33 23.94 -5.34
N ALA A 63 -15.61 25.23 -5.16
CA ALA A 63 -16.92 25.81 -5.44
C ALA A 63 -17.28 25.81 -6.95
N SER A 64 -16.27 25.65 -7.82
CA SER A 64 -16.40 25.65 -9.27
C SER A 64 -16.76 24.29 -9.88
N LEU A 65 -16.98 23.24 -9.05
CA LEU A 65 -17.34 21.92 -9.57
C LEU A 65 -18.68 21.96 -10.29
N ASN A 66 -18.68 21.48 -11.54
CA ASN A 66 -19.89 21.31 -12.34
C ASN A 66 -20.48 19.92 -12.11
N TRP A 67 -21.46 19.82 -11.20
CA TRP A 67 -22.11 18.56 -10.85
C TRP A 67 -23.10 18.12 -11.94
N VAL A 68 -22.87 16.94 -12.48
CA VAL A 68 -23.76 16.24 -13.41
C VAL A 68 -24.66 15.29 -12.62
N THR A 69 -25.94 15.24 -12.99
CA THR A 69 -27.00 14.40 -12.38
C THR A 69 -27.86 13.69 -13.42
N ASP A 70 -27.39 13.67 -14.66
CA ASP A 70 -28.06 13.01 -15.76
C ASP A 70 -27.14 11.94 -16.37
N LYS A 71 -27.72 11.16 -17.27
CA LYS A 71 -27.07 10.05 -17.97
C LYS A 71 -26.91 10.31 -19.46
N THR A 72 -26.99 11.56 -19.90
CA THR A 72 -27.00 11.94 -21.32
C THR A 72 -25.71 11.57 -22.04
N ALA A 73 -24.58 11.50 -21.32
CA ALA A 73 -23.30 11.08 -21.88
C ALA A 73 -23.26 9.59 -22.28
N LEU A 74 -24.21 8.75 -21.86
CA LEU A 74 -24.39 7.39 -22.38
C LEU A 74 -25.38 7.39 -23.57
N ASP A 75 -25.16 8.24 -24.55
CA ASP A 75 -26.04 8.42 -25.73
C ASP A 75 -26.08 7.20 -26.67
N PHE A 76 -25.08 6.32 -26.57
CA PHE A 76 -24.99 5.07 -27.33
C PHE A 76 -25.76 3.90 -26.69
N ILE A 77 -26.33 4.10 -25.48
CA ILE A 77 -27.08 3.06 -24.75
C ILE A 77 -28.53 3.54 -24.52
N PRO A 78 -29.56 2.74 -24.85
CA PRO A 78 -30.94 3.07 -24.52
C PRO A 78 -31.15 3.32 -23.02
N THR A 79 -31.86 4.39 -22.67
CA THR A 79 -32.07 4.80 -21.26
C THR A 79 -32.81 3.75 -20.41
N THR A 80 -33.53 2.83 -21.05
CA THR A 80 -34.27 1.71 -20.45
C THR A 80 -33.38 0.65 -19.81
N ILE A 81 -32.12 0.53 -20.23
CA ILE A 81 -31.18 -0.49 -19.70
C ILE A 81 -30.17 0.09 -18.70
N VAL A 82 -30.25 1.39 -18.42
CA VAL A 82 -29.40 2.12 -17.45
C VAL A 82 -30.28 2.69 -16.32
N GLY A 83 -31.16 1.84 -15.78
CA GLY A 83 -32.18 2.22 -14.80
C GLY A 83 -31.61 2.60 -13.42
N ASP A 84 -30.47 2.04 -13.06
CA ASP A 84 -29.75 2.28 -11.81
C ASP A 84 -28.66 3.37 -11.94
N VAL A 85 -28.45 3.91 -13.14
CA VAL A 85 -27.48 4.99 -13.40
C VAL A 85 -28.10 6.33 -13.04
N ASN A 86 -27.45 7.03 -12.11
CA ASN A 86 -27.86 8.35 -11.63
C ASN A 86 -27.10 9.48 -12.33
N SER A 87 -25.83 9.27 -12.69
CA SER A 87 -24.97 10.33 -13.23
C SER A 87 -23.91 9.75 -14.15
N VAL A 88 -23.59 10.45 -15.25
CA VAL A 88 -22.50 10.07 -16.16
C VAL A 88 -21.67 11.29 -16.53
N VAL A 89 -20.36 11.18 -16.37
CA VAL A 89 -19.39 12.14 -16.88
C VAL A 89 -18.54 11.43 -17.93
N LYS A 90 -18.40 12.03 -19.11
CA LYS A 90 -17.36 11.66 -20.08
C LYS A 90 -16.24 12.68 -19.98
N ASP A 91 -15.03 12.24 -19.67
CA ASP A 91 -13.88 13.14 -19.61
C ASP A 91 -13.26 13.40 -20.99
N GLU A 92 -12.25 14.28 -21.02
CA GLU A 92 -11.57 14.72 -22.25
C GLU A 92 -10.81 13.58 -22.96
N ASP A 93 -10.45 12.52 -22.22
CA ASP A 93 -9.76 11.34 -22.73
C ASP A 93 -10.76 10.28 -23.29
N ASN A 94 -12.05 10.62 -23.38
CA ASN A 94 -13.17 9.72 -23.74
C ASN A 94 -13.40 8.58 -22.75
N VAL A 95 -13.01 8.76 -21.48
CA VAL A 95 -13.31 7.82 -20.40
C VAL A 95 -14.65 8.19 -19.79
N TYR A 96 -15.49 7.17 -19.54
CA TYR A 96 -16.78 7.35 -18.89
C TYR A 96 -16.67 7.04 -17.40
N TRP A 97 -17.12 7.97 -16.58
CA TRP A 97 -17.40 7.77 -15.17
C TRP A 97 -18.90 7.67 -14.99
N ILE A 98 -19.37 6.54 -14.46
CA ILE A 98 -20.78 6.19 -14.37
C ILE A 98 -21.12 5.98 -12.89
N GLY A 99 -21.87 6.92 -12.33
CA GLY A 99 -22.40 6.86 -10.98
C GLY A 99 -23.74 6.14 -10.96
N THR A 100 -23.83 5.10 -10.14
CA THR A 100 -25.00 4.24 -10.01
C THR A 100 -25.53 4.23 -8.58
N GLN A 101 -26.66 3.58 -8.36
CA GLN A 101 -27.17 3.28 -7.02
C GLN A 101 -26.28 2.32 -6.22
N ASN A 102 -25.38 1.59 -6.88
CA ASN A 102 -24.53 0.55 -6.30
C ASN A 102 -23.03 0.79 -6.59
N GLY A 103 -22.64 2.06 -6.58
CA GLY A 103 -21.25 2.50 -6.67
C GLY A 103 -20.92 3.22 -7.97
N LEU A 104 -19.62 3.34 -8.21
CA LEU A 104 -19.03 4.06 -9.32
C LEU A 104 -18.34 3.09 -10.29
N GLN A 105 -18.47 3.35 -11.59
CA GLN A 105 -17.75 2.65 -12.63
C GLN A 105 -16.88 3.64 -13.41
N ARG A 106 -15.68 3.22 -13.79
CA ARG A 106 -14.84 3.89 -14.80
C ARG A 106 -14.73 2.97 -16.00
N VAL A 107 -15.05 3.46 -17.18
CA VAL A 107 -14.98 2.73 -18.44
C VAL A 107 -14.04 3.42 -19.41
N ASP A 108 -12.94 2.76 -19.76
CA ASP A 108 -11.92 3.24 -20.68
C ASP A 108 -11.66 2.18 -21.75
N PHE A 109 -12.25 2.40 -22.93
CA PHE A 109 -12.14 1.46 -24.06
C PHE A 109 -10.75 1.44 -24.70
N THR A 110 -9.84 2.34 -24.30
CA THR A 110 -8.46 2.37 -24.82
C THR A 110 -7.50 1.49 -24.03
N GLU A 111 -7.94 0.96 -22.88
CA GLU A 111 -7.13 0.07 -22.04
C GLU A 111 -6.80 -1.24 -22.76
N LYS A 112 -5.54 -1.67 -22.61
CA LYS A 112 -5.04 -2.89 -23.27
C LYS A 112 -5.43 -4.17 -22.52
N ASP A 113 -5.51 -4.09 -21.19
CA ASP A 113 -5.96 -5.20 -20.37
C ASP A 113 -7.48 -5.13 -20.26
N ALA A 114 -8.16 -6.20 -20.68
CA ALA A 114 -9.62 -6.27 -20.63
C ALA A 114 -10.18 -6.07 -19.20
N ARG A 115 -9.39 -6.36 -18.17
CA ARG A 115 -9.77 -6.16 -16.76
C ARG A 115 -9.71 -4.70 -16.32
N ASP A 116 -9.00 -3.84 -17.07
CA ASP A 116 -8.88 -2.41 -16.80
C ASP A 116 -9.86 -1.56 -17.63
N ILE A 117 -10.45 -2.13 -18.69
CA ILE A 117 -11.50 -1.46 -19.47
C ILE A 117 -12.64 -1.02 -18.58
N VAL A 118 -13.06 -1.85 -17.62
CA VAL A 118 -14.09 -1.50 -16.64
C VAL A 118 -13.55 -1.69 -15.23
N GLN A 119 -13.54 -0.60 -14.47
CA GLN A 119 -13.17 -0.60 -13.06
C GLN A 119 -14.39 -0.27 -12.20
N TYR A 120 -14.61 -1.07 -11.15
CA TYR A 120 -15.72 -0.90 -10.21
C TYR A 120 -15.21 -0.37 -8.87
N MET A 121 -15.94 0.58 -8.30
CA MET A 121 -15.57 1.30 -7.08
C MET A 121 -16.79 1.38 -6.14
N THR A 122 -16.72 0.66 -5.03
CA THR A 122 -17.76 0.53 -3.99
C THR A 122 -17.13 0.54 -2.59
N GLY A 123 -17.93 0.88 -1.59
CA GLY A 123 -17.63 0.81 -0.19
C GLY A 123 -16.73 1.95 0.29
N PRO A 124 -16.36 1.93 1.58
CA PRO A 124 -15.66 3.04 2.24
C PRO A 124 -14.23 3.26 1.71
N ARG A 125 -13.74 2.38 0.82
CA ARG A 125 -12.47 2.54 0.11
C ARG A 125 -12.54 3.58 -1.02
N TYR A 126 -13.72 3.80 -1.58
CA TYR A 126 -13.89 4.67 -2.74
C TYR A 126 -15.01 5.68 -2.57
N LEU A 127 -15.99 5.42 -1.70
CA LEU A 127 -17.17 6.26 -1.54
C LEU A 127 -17.31 6.68 -0.08
N TYR A 128 -17.58 7.97 0.13
CA TYR A 128 -17.57 8.57 1.45
C TYR A 128 -18.53 7.84 2.40
N GLY A 129 -18.04 7.43 3.57
CA GLY A 129 -18.85 6.72 4.56
C GLY A 129 -19.33 5.33 4.14
N GLY A 130 -18.91 4.83 2.97
CA GLY A 130 -19.39 3.56 2.42
C GLY A 130 -20.80 3.60 1.85
N ASP A 131 -21.37 4.78 1.60
CA ASP A 131 -22.63 4.93 0.88
C ASP A 131 -22.38 4.81 -0.63
N ASP A 132 -22.84 3.68 -1.19
CA ASP A 132 -22.65 3.32 -2.59
C ASP A 132 -23.58 4.05 -3.55
N ASN A 133 -24.59 4.78 -3.05
CA ASN A 133 -25.51 5.49 -3.93
C ASN A 133 -24.87 6.80 -4.42
N VAL A 134 -24.31 6.77 -5.63
CA VAL A 134 -23.71 7.95 -6.26
C VAL A 134 -24.81 8.87 -6.79
N LEU A 135 -24.88 10.09 -6.26
CA LEU A 135 -25.92 11.06 -6.60
C LEU A 135 -25.52 11.99 -7.74
N SER A 136 -24.25 12.42 -7.77
CA SER A 136 -23.74 13.31 -8.81
C SER A 136 -22.24 13.16 -8.98
N LEU A 137 -21.77 13.41 -10.19
CA LEU A 137 -20.36 13.39 -10.55
C LEU A 137 -19.89 14.75 -11.07
N ALA A 138 -18.62 15.08 -10.90
CA ALA A 138 -17.99 16.21 -11.57
C ALA A 138 -16.57 15.83 -12.00
N ALA A 139 -16.20 16.14 -13.25
CA ALA A 139 -14.83 15.95 -13.73
C ALA A 139 -13.83 16.74 -12.87
N ASP A 140 -12.64 16.18 -12.63
CA ASP A 140 -11.56 16.90 -11.97
C ASP A 140 -10.67 17.71 -12.94
N GLY A 141 -10.83 17.50 -14.25
CA GLY A 141 -10.02 18.11 -15.30
C GLY A 141 -8.62 17.51 -15.47
N ALA A 142 -8.30 16.40 -14.82
CA ALA A 142 -6.99 15.73 -14.82
C ALA A 142 -7.07 14.20 -15.01
N GLY A 143 -8.25 13.68 -15.38
CA GLY A 143 -8.54 12.27 -15.63
C GLY A 143 -9.04 11.50 -14.39
N GLY A 144 -9.34 12.20 -13.31
CA GLY A 144 -10.04 11.70 -12.13
C GLY A 144 -11.46 12.24 -12.04
N ILE A 145 -12.08 12.08 -10.87
CA ILE A 145 -13.49 12.40 -10.68
C ILE A 145 -13.80 12.84 -9.24
N TRP A 146 -14.75 13.76 -9.12
CA TRP A 146 -15.44 14.08 -7.87
C TRP A 146 -16.77 13.33 -7.81
N VAL A 147 -17.03 12.71 -6.68
CA VAL A 147 -18.19 11.85 -6.45
C VAL A 147 -18.93 12.35 -5.23
N LYS A 148 -20.23 12.62 -5.37
CA LYS A 148 -21.09 12.99 -4.25
C LYS A 148 -22.08 11.87 -3.96
N ASN A 149 -22.20 11.51 -2.68
CA ASN A 149 -23.27 10.66 -2.18
C ASN A 149 -24.05 11.40 -1.08
N ALA A 150 -24.91 10.70 -0.33
CA ALA A 150 -25.73 11.36 0.70
C ALA A 150 -24.91 11.78 1.92
N LEU A 151 -23.77 11.15 2.16
CA LEU A 151 -22.96 11.33 3.38
C LEU A 151 -21.80 12.32 3.20
N GLY A 152 -21.29 12.49 1.97
CA GLY A 152 -20.10 13.27 1.71
C GLY A 152 -19.68 13.32 0.24
N ILE A 153 -18.43 13.75 0.05
CA ILE A 153 -17.81 13.88 -1.26
C ILE A 153 -16.48 13.12 -1.25
N THR A 154 -16.24 12.33 -2.28
CA THR A 154 -14.94 11.72 -2.56
C THR A 154 -14.32 12.39 -3.77
N HIS A 155 -13.02 12.71 -3.71
CA HIS A 155 -12.22 12.98 -4.90
C HIS A 155 -11.35 11.76 -5.19
N ILE A 156 -11.46 11.19 -6.38
CA ILE A 156 -10.61 10.11 -6.88
C ILE A 156 -9.72 10.70 -7.97
N ALA A 157 -8.53 11.16 -7.58
CA ALA A 157 -7.51 11.58 -8.52
C ALA A 157 -6.88 10.35 -9.19
N MET A 158 -6.43 10.53 -10.43
CA MET A 158 -5.79 9.47 -11.22
C MET A 158 -4.41 9.90 -11.75
N PRO A 159 -3.45 10.33 -10.92
CA PRO A 159 -2.11 10.62 -11.41
C PRO A 159 -1.43 9.38 -11.99
N LYS A 160 -0.53 9.59 -12.95
CA LYS A 160 0.36 8.53 -13.42
C LYS A 160 1.42 8.25 -12.34
N ARG A 161 1.59 6.97 -12.00
CA ARG A 161 2.58 6.52 -11.02
C ARG A 161 3.40 5.36 -11.58
N THR A 162 4.69 5.36 -11.32
CA THR A 162 5.55 4.19 -11.54
C THR A 162 5.27 3.12 -10.46
N MET A 163 5.61 1.87 -10.77
CA MET A 163 5.59 0.81 -9.74
C MET A 163 6.56 1.09 -8.59
N LYS A 164 7.68 1.79 -8.84
CA LYS A 164 8.61 2.22 -7.79
C LYS A 164 7.93 3.19 -6.82
N GLN A 165 7.27 4.23 -7.32
CA GLN A 165 6.56 5.19 -6.47
C GLN A 165 5.48 4.52 -5.62
N LYS A 166 4.76 3.54 -6.19
CA LYS A 166 3.77 2.75 -5.44
C LYS A 166 4.44 1.89 -4.36
N ALA A 167 5.55 1.23 -4.69
CA ALA A 167 6.31 0.43 -3.74
C ALA A 167 6.88 1.30 -2.60
N ASP A 168 7.42 2.48 -2.91
CA ASP A 168 7.95 3.43 -1.91
C ASP A 168 6.84 3.88 -0.93
N PHE A 169 5.61 4.09 -1.41
CA PHE A 169 4.46 4.39 -0.55
C PHE A 169 4.11 3.23 0.39
N TYR A 170 4.01 2.00 -0.13
CA TYR A 170 3.74 0.81 0.69
C TYR A 170 4.87 0.51 1.66
N GLU A 171 6.11 0.80 1.31
CA GLU A 171 7.25 0.67 2.21
C GLU A 171 7.12 1.61 3.41
N LYS A 172 6.75 2.87 3.18
CA LYS A 172 6.44 3.82 4.27
C LYS A 172 5.35 3.28 5.18
N LEU A 173 4.28 2.70 4.61
CA LEU A 173 3.22 2.08 5.40
C LEU A 173 3.72 0.87 6.19
N ASN A 174 4.49 -0.03 5.59
CA ASN A 174 5.03 -1.18 6.30
C ASN A 174 5.83 -0.76 7.53
N GLN A 175 6.71 0.24 7.39
CA GLN A 175 7.54 0.74 8.48
C GLN A 175 6.73 1.45 9.59
N THR A 176 5.69 2.19 9.23
CA THR A 176 4.93 3.03 10.19
C THR A 176 3.68 2.36 10.75
N VAL A 177 3.12 1.40 10.03
CA VAL A 177 1.86 0.75 10.34
C VAL A 177 2.04 -0.72 10.72
N ASN A 178 2.81 -1.48 9.94
CA ASN A 178 2.80 -2.94 10.01
C ASN A 178 4.00 -3.56 10.76
N ASP A 179 5.12 -2.85 10.92
CA ASP A 179 6.32 -3.39 11.58
C ASP A 179 6.02 -3.74 13.04
N ARG A 180 6.01 -5.04 13.30
CA ARG A 180 5.94 -5.61 14.64
C ARG A 180 7.26 -6.30 14.93
N ARG A 181 8.27 -5.51 15.31
CA ARG A 181 9.61 -6.01 15.68
C ARG A 181 10.31 -6.71 14.49
N GLY A 182 10.15 -6.16 13.30
CA GLY A 182 10.70 -6.70 12.06
C GLY A 182 9.79 -7.71 11.35
N MET A 183 8.62 -8.02 11.90
CA MET A 183 7.57 -8.75 11.19
C MET A 183 6.58 -7.79 10.52
N VAL A 184 6.12 -8.14 9.33
CA VAL A 184 4.99 -7.47 8.68
C VAL A 184 3.72 -8.10 9.22
N ALA A 185 3.03 -7.38 10.10
CA ALA A 185 1.84 -7.86 10.77
C ALA A 185 0.58 -7.12 10.30
N SER A 186 -0.58 -7.71 10.59
CA SER A 186 -1.84 -6.99 10.49
C SER A 186 -1.87 -5.86 11.52
N ALA A 187 -2.42 -4.70 11.13
CA ALA A 187 -2.44 -3.54 11.99
C ALA A 187 -3.68 -2.68 11.72
N PRO A 188 -4.53 -2.42 12.72
CA PRO A 188 -5.31 -1.20 12.70
C PRO A 188 -4.35 0.01 12.74
N PHE A 189 -4.78 1.10 12.13
CA PHE A 189 -3.99 2.34 12.10
C PHE A 189 -4.88 3.56 12.37
N THR A 190 -4.24 4.64 12.78
CA THR A 190 -4.82 5.97 12.77
C THR A 190 -4.08 6.82 11.76
N PHE A 191 -4.82 7.63 11.00
CA PHE A 191 -4.27 8.65 10.12
C PHE A 191 -4.62 10.03 10.67
N THR A 192 -3.65 10.93 10.69
CA THR A 192 -3.85 12.32 11.09
C THR A 192 -3.15 13.27 10.12
N ASP A 193 -3.82 14.34 9.75
CA ASP A 193 -3.22 15.46 9.01
C ASP A 193 -3.75 16.78 9.59
N PRO A 194 -3.05 17.38 10.58
CA PRO A 194 -3.55 18.54 11.32
C PRO A 194 -3.83 19.78 10.45
N GLY A 195 -3.26 19.85 9.25
CA GLY A 195 -3.44 20.96 8.33
C GLY A 195 -4.68 20.84 7.43
N LYS A 196 -5.46 19.76 7.53
CA LYS A 196 -6.59 19.49 6.62
C LYS A 196 -7.88 19.21 7.37
N SER A 197 -8.99 19.75 6.85
CA SER A 197 -10.36 19.46 7.29
C SER A 197 -10.90 18.12 6.75
N TYR A 198 -10.26 17.60 5.70
CA TYR A 198 -10.63 16.40 4.96
C TYR A 198 -9.54 15.33 5.09
N VAL A 199 -9.88 14.08 4.77
CA VAL A 199 -8.94 12.96 4.79
C VAL A 199 -8.30 12.81 3.42
N ASP A 200 -6.97 12.84 3.37
CA ASP A 200 -6.18 12.55 2.16
C ASP A 200 -5.01 11.65 2.54
N TYR A 201 -5.14 10.36 2.25
CA TYR A 201 -4.11 9.37 2.60
C TYR A 201 -2.79 9.52 1.84
N ASN A 202 -2.77 10.36 0.79
CA ASN A 202 -1.57 10.66 0.01
C ASN A 202 -0.91 11.97 0.45
N SER A 203 -1.46 12.64 1.46
CA SER A 203 -0.93 13.90 1.96
C SER A 203 0.52 13.76 2.45
N PRO A 204 1.46 14.61 1.98
CA PRO A 204 2.84 14.61 2.47
C PRO A 204 2.96 14.94 3.98
N SER A 205 2.03 15.72 4.52
CA SER A 205 1.94 16.04 5.97
C SER A 205 1.15 15.00 6.77
N GLY A 206 0.50 14.06 6.08
CA GLY A 206 -0.25 12.97 6.68
C GLY A 206 0.66 12.00 7.44
N THR A 207 0.25 11.66 8.66
CA THR A 207 0.96 10.71 9.53
C THR A 207 0.09 9.48 9.79
N PHE A 208 0.68 8.31 9.57
CA PHE A 208 0.08 7.03 9.94
C PHE A 208 0.71 6.52 11.24
N VAL A 209 -0.12 6.03 12.15
CA VAL A 209 0.31 5.38 13.39
C VAL A 209 -0.36 4.00 13.46
N GLY A 210 0.43 2.94 13.27
CA GLY A 210 -0.04 1.57 13.41
C GLY A 210 -0.13 1.10 14.85
N ARG A 211 -0.99 0.09 15.07
CA ARG A 211 -1.03 -0.72 16.29
C ARG A 211 -0.99 -2.20 15.88
N PRO A 212 0.16 -2.68 15.37
CA PRO A 212 0.25 -4.02 14.80
C PRO A 212 -0.04 -5.11 15.84
N THR A 213 -0.79 -6.12 15.42
CA THR A 213 -1.22 -7.26 16.25
C THR A 213 -0.71 -8.57 15.67
N THR A 214 -0.47 -9.56 16.53
CA THR A 214 -0.13 -10.90 16.06
C THR A 214 -1.26 -11.51 15.21
N SER A 215 -0.89 -12.21 14.15
CA SER A 215 -1.78 -13.07 13.37
C SER A 215 -1.06 -14.35 12.95
N ASP A 216 -1.81 -15.35 12.50
CA ASP A 216 -1.22 -16.59 11.97
C ASP A 216 -0.55 -16.41 10.59
N ASN A 217 -0.65 -15.22 10.00
CA ASN A 217 -0.01 -14.89 8.72
C ASN A 217 1.26 -14.03 8.86
N ASP A 218 1.66 -13.62 10.06
CA ASP A 218 2.83 -12.73 10.25
C ASP A 218 4.09 -13.30 9.59
N GLY A 219 4.39 -14.59 9.81
CA GLY A 219 5.54 -15.25 9.19
C GLY A 219 5.49 -15.29 7.67
N LEU A 220 4.31 -15.49 7.07
CA LEU A 220 4.12 -15.52 5.62
C LEU A 220 4.40 -14.14 5.01
N TRP A 221 3.74 -13.09 5.53
CA TRP A 221 3.91 -11.73 5.03
C TRP A 221 5.33 -11.23 5.22
N THR A 222 5.94 -11.54 6.36
CA THR A 222 7.33 -11.17 6.65
C THR A 222 8.31 -11.87 5.71
N ALA A 223 8.09 -13.14 5.36
CA ALA A 223 8.95 -13.85 4.41
C ALA A 223 8.85 -13.27 3.00
N MET A 224 7.63 -12.96 2.53
CA MET A 224 7.44 -12.29 1.24
C MET A 224 8.10 -10.91 1.20
N TYR A 225 7.96 -10.14 2.28
CA TYR A 225 8.60 -8.84 2.42
C TYR A 225 10.13 -8.93 2.44
N ALA A 226 10.70 -9.86 3.23
CA ALA A 226 12.14 -10.10 3.27
C ALA A 226 12.71 -10.44 1.89
N LEU A 227 12.04 -11.32 1.14
CA LEU A 227 12.42 -11.63 -0.25
C LEU A 227 12.38 -10.38 -1.14
N GLY A 228 11.31 -9.59 -1.04
CA GLY A 228 11.18 -8.33 -1.78
C GLY A 228 12.34 -7.37 -1.51
N GLU A 229 12.69 -7.14 -0.25
CA GLU A 229 13.78 -6.24 0.14
C GLU A 229 15.17 -6.80 -0.22
N ILE A 230 15.36 -8.13 -0.21
CA ILE A 230 16.60 -8.75 -0.74
C ILE A 230 16.75 -8.46 -2.24
N TYR A 231 15.68 -8.65 -3.01
CA TYR A 231 15.70 -8.32 -4.44
C TYR A 231 15.91 -6.82 -4.65
N ARG A 232 15.23 -5.96 -3.90
CA ARG A 232 15.42 -4.51 -3.95
C ARG A 232 16.88 -4.13 -3.69
N TYR A 233 17.48 -4.63 -2.61
CA TYR A 233 18.88 -4.38 -2.28
C TYR A 233 19.83 -4.79 -3.43
N ASN A 234 19.61 -5.96 -4.03
CA ASN A 234 20.41 -6.43 -5.15
C ASN A 234 20.22 -5.59 -6.42
N THR A 235 18.98 -5.19 -6.70
CA THR A 235 18.63 -4.32 -7.83
C THR A 235 19.28 -2.95 -7.69
N LEU A 236 19.14 -2.28 -6.53
CA LEU A 236 19.73 -0.96 -6.28
C LEU A 236 21.26 -0.97 -6.43
N LYS A 237 21.93 -2.03 -5.95
CA LYS A 237 23.38 -2.20 -6.14
C LYS A 237 23.77 -2.36 -7.61
N THR A 238 22.97 -3.10 -8.37
CA THR A 238 23.20 -3.32 -9.79
C THR A 238 23.00 -2.02 -10.57
N GLU A 239 21.88 -1.34 -10.35
CA GLU A 239 21.48 -0.15 -11.11
C GLU A 239 22.31 1.09 -10.77
N TYR A 240 22.61 1.34 -9.49
CA TYR A 240 23.40 2.50 -9.09
C TYR A 240 24.90 2.28 -9.32
N GLY A 241 25.31 1.03 -9.55
CA GLY A 241 26.65 0.65 -9.98
C GLY A 241 27.76 1.04 -8.99
N LYS A 242 28.96 1.31 -9.52
CA LYS A 242 30.18 1.49 -8.71
C LYS A 242 30.33 2.88 -8.09
N LYS A 243 29.54 3.87 -8.51
CA LYS A 243 29.65 5.28 -8.07
C LYS A 243 28.28 5.88 -7.75
N PRO A 244 27.54 5.31 -6.77
CA PRO A 244 26.25 5.87 -6.36
C PRO A 244 26.43 7.27 -5.75
N THR A 245 25.41 8.13 -5.92
CA THR A 245 25.28 9.38 -5.16
C THR A 245 25.04 9.09 -3.68
N ASP A 246 25.15 10.09 -2.80
CA ASP A 246 24.95 9.87 -1.37
C ASP A 246 23.52 9.42 -1.03
N ALA A 247 22.51 10.03 -1.66
CA ALA A 247 21.11 9.57 -1.53
C ALA A 247 20.91 8.12 -2.01
N GLN A 248 21.59 7.72 -3.08
CA GLN A 248 21.55 6.33 -3.58
C GLN A 248 22.23 5.35 -2.62
N LYS A 249 23.32 5.77 -1.94
CA LYS A 249 23.96 4.96 -0.90
C LYS A 249 23.02 4.77 0.29
N GLU A 250 22.35 5.83 0.72
CA GLU A 250 21.36 5.78 1.80
C GLU A 250 20.23 4.82 1.46
N GLU A 251 19.70 4.85 0.24
CA GLU A 251 18.66 3.91 -0.19
C GLU A 251 19.15 2.45 -0.22
N ILE A 252 20.38 2.20 -0.70
CA ILE A 252 20.99 0.85 -0.65
C ILE A 252 21.11 0.36 0.80
N VAL A 253 21.53 1.24 1.72
CA VAL A 253 21.66 0.90 3.14
C VAL A 253 20.30 0.59 3.74
N ALA A 254 19.29 1.43 3.48
CA ALA A 254 17.92 1.22 3.97
C ALA A 254 17.34 -0.12 3.49
N ALA A 255 17.47 -0.45 2.19
CA ALA A 255 17.00 -1.73 1.64
C ALA A 255 17.72 -2.93 2.29
N ARG A 256 19.05 -2.83 2.52
CA ARG A 256 19.80 -3.87 3.22
C ARG A 256 19.31 -4.06 4.66
N GLU A 257 19.05 -2.96 5.37
CA GLU A 257 18.61 -2.99 6.75
C GLU A 257 17.22 -3.59 6.88
N ALA A 258 16.28 -3.19 6.01
CA ALA A 258 14.95 -3.78 5.91
C ALA A 258 15.01 -5.28 5.61
N ALA A 259 15.77 -5.69 4.58
CA ALA A 259 15.99 -7.09 4.23
C ALA A 259 16.56 -7.90 5.40
N THR A 260 17.59 -7.37 6.07
CA THR A 260 18.25 -8.03 7.20
C THR A 260 17.30 -8.17 8.38
N ARG A 261 16.55 -7.11 8.71
CA ARG A 261 15.60 -7.08 9.82
C ARG A 261 14.48 -8.10 9.62
N ALA A 262 13.84 -8.11 8.44
CA ALA A 262 12.77 -9.05 8.12
C ALA A 262 13.28 -10.49 8.04
N THR A 263 14.46 -10.73 7.45
CA THR A 263 15.07 -12.06 7.40
C THR A 263 15.37 -12.60 8.80
N LYS A 264 15.91 -11.76 9.70
CA LYS A 264 16.13 -12.15 11.10
C LYS A 264 14.83 -12.51 11.81
N ALA A 265 13.74 -11.79 11.56
CA ALA A 265 12.43 -12.12 12.12
C ALA A 265 11.92 -13.48 11.62
N VAL A 266 12.05 -13.79 10.32
CA VAL A 266 11.71 -15.11 9.77
C VAL A 266 12.57 -16.21 10.38
N LEU A 267 13.88 -16.00 10.50
CA LEU A 267 14.79 -16.97 11.10
C LEU A 267 14.50 -17.20 12.58
N LEU A 268 14.10 -16.16 13.32
CA LEU A 268 13.65 -16.27 14.70
C LEU A 268 12.42 -17.18 14.81
N LEU A 269 11.43 -16.98 13.93
CA LEU A 269 10.22 -17.83 13.89
C LEU A 269 10.56 -19.32 13.62
N SER A 270 11.52 -19.58 12.74
CA SER A 270 12.04 -20.93 12.49
C SER A 270 12.76 -21.49 13.72
N TYR A 271 13.63 -20.69 14.34
CA TYR A 271 14.39 -21.09 15.54
C TYR A 271 13.47 -21.46 16.70
N VAL A 272 12.46 -20.63 16.95
CA VAL A 272 11.46 -20.82 18.01
C VAL A 272 10.72 -22.15 17.86
N SER A 273 10.40 -22.59 16.65
CA SER A 273 9.67 -23.85 16.46
C SER A 273 10.46 -25.11 16.85
N GLY A 274 11.79 -25.06 16.71
CA GLY A 274 12.66 -26.22 16.92
C GLY A 274 12.44 -27.40 15.97
N ARG A 275 11.75 -27.22 14.83
CA ARG A 275 11.43 -28.29 13.85
C ARG A 275 12.31 -28.20 12.60
N ASP A 276 12.84 -29.34 12.14
CA ASP A 276 13.81 -29.41 11.03
C ASP A 276 13.23 -29.56 9.62
N ASN A 277 11.90 -29.47 9.47
CA ASN A 277 11.23 -29.74 8.20
C ASN A 277 10.27 -28.63 7.73
N GLY A 278 10.48 -27.38 8.17
CA GLY A 278 9.78 -26.23 7.59
C GLY A 278 8.42 -25.89 8.21
N PHE A 279 8.19 -26.21 9.49
CA PHE A 279 7.04 -25.70 10.26
C PHE A 279 7.47 -24.61 11.25
N PRO A 280 7.84 -23.40 10.77
CA PRO A 280 8.20 -22.30 11.65
C PRO A 280 7.00 -21.87 12.51
N ALA A 281 7.29 -21.23 13.65
CA ALA A 281 6.27 -20.50 14.37
C ALA A 281 5.66 -19.46 13.42
N ARG A 282 4.34 -19.30 13.44
CA ARG A 282 3.69 -18.31 12.56
C ARG A 282 3.85 -16.89 13.08
N SER A 283 3.95 -16.76 14.41
CA SER A 283 4.07 -15.50 15.12
C SER A 283 4.48 -15.75 16.58
N TYR A 284 4.73 -14.67 17.33
CA TYR A 284 4.95 -14.67 18.77
C TYR A 284 4.38 -13.41 19.44
N ASN A 285 4.15 -13.48 20.75
CA ASN A 285 3.82 -12.34 21.62
C ASN A 285 4.90 -12.12 22.68
N LEU A 286 4.98 -10.93 23.26
CA LEU A 286 5.71 -10.69 24.52
C LEU A 286 4.77 -10.86 25.71
N THR A 287 5.31 -11.19 26.86
CA THR A 287 4.55 -11.30 28.13
C THR A 287 3.86 -10.00 28.54
N SER A 288 4.34 -8.85 28.07
CA SER A 288 3.73 -7.54 28.29
C SER A 288 2.49 -7.28 27.41
N GLU A 289 2.23 -8.10 26.40
CA GLU A 289 1.08 -7.92 25.51
C GLU A 289 -0.19 -8.47 26.18
N ALA A 290 -1.32 -7.76 26.07
CA ALA A 290 -2.58 -8.18 26.71
C ALA A 290 -3.10 -9.53 26.18
N ALA A 291 -2.90 -9.82 24.88
CA ALA A 291 -3.18 -11.13 24.29
C ALA A 291 -2.28 -12.24 24.86
N ALA A 292 -1.18 -11.84 25.49
CA ALA A 292 -0.29 -12.70 26.25
C ALA A 292 -0.56 -12.67 27.77
N ALA A 293 -1.69 -12.16 28.24
CA ALA A 293 -2.07 -12.31 29.64
C ALA A 293 -2.48 -13.75 29.94
N THR A 294 -2.45 -14.12 31.22
CA THR A 294 -2.72 -15.48 31.74
C THR A 294 -3.84 -15.42 32.75
N THR A 295 -4.68 -16.44 32.85
CA THR A 295 -5.59 -16.57 34.00
C THR A 295 -4.88 -17.39 35.08
N GLY A 296 -4.40 -16.76 36.15
CA GLY A 296 -3.77 -17.46 37.28
C GLY A 296 -2.37 -18.06 37.03
N GLY A 297 -1.73 -17.78 35.89
CA GLY A 297 -0.35 -18.19 35.59
C GLY A 297 -0.17 -19.66 35.17
N THR A 298 -1.26 -20.42 35.02
CA THR A 298 -1.25 -21.87 34.78
C THR A 298 -1.41 -22.28 33.32
N ASP A 299 -1.72 -21.34 32.42
CA ASP A 299 -2.14 -21.63 31.04
C ASP A 299 -0.97 -21.92 30.06
N TYR A 300 0.27 -22.11 30.56
CA TYR A 300 1.47 -22.30 29.73
C TYR A 300 2.38 -23.42 30.22
N GLY A 301 2.87 -24.21 29.28
CA GLY A 301 4.04 -25.06 29.49
C GLY A 301 5.31 -24.25 29.28
N TYR A 302 6.10 -24.06 30.34
CA TYR A 302 7.44 -23.49 30.26
C TYR A 302 8.40 -24.45 29.54
N GLN A 303 9.19 -23.94 28.60
CA GLN A 303 10.37 -24.67 28.11
C GLN A 303 11.67 -24.04 28.64
N ALA A 304 12.35 -24.77 29.54
CA ALA A 304 13.56 -24.32 30.22
C ALA A 304 14.78 -24.09 29.32
N GLN A 305 14.80 -24.69 28.12
CA GLN A 305 15.98 -24.67 27.26
C GLN A 305 16.08 -23.43 26.34
N SER A 306 15.06 -22.57 26.27
CA SER A 306 15.10 -21.40 25.36
C SER A 306 14.33 -20.16 25.84
N GLY A 307 13.81 -20.14 27.07
CA GLY A 307 13.12 -18.97 27.63
C GLY A 307 11.76 -18.65 26.98
N PHE A 308 11.21 -19.59 26.20
CA PHE A 308 9.92 -19.44 25.53
C PHE A 308 8.80 -20.13 26.32
N TRP A 309 7.61 -19.52 26.28
CA TRP A 309 6.39 -20.06 26.87
C TRP A 309 5.37 -20.37 25.79
N PHE A 310 4.64 -21.48 25.93
CA PHE A 310 3.71 -21.95 24.90
C PHE A 310 2.30 -22.05 25.45
N HIS A 311 1.36 -21.49 24.69
CA HIS A 311 -0.06 -21.58 24.96
C HIS A 311 -0.73 -22.56 24.01
N SER A 312 -1.28 -23.65 24.53
CA SER A 312 -2.16 -24.53 23.77
C SER A 312 -3.58 -23.96 23.76
N THR A 313 -3.97 -23.31 22.66
CA THR A 313 -5.38 -23.01 22.37
C THR A 313 -6.04 -24.25 21.80
N VAL A 314 -6.20 -25.27 22.64
CA VAL A 314 -7.14 -26.36 22.39
C VAL A 314 -8.17 -26.29 23.50
N ASP A 315 -9.45 -26.38 23.13
CA ASP A 315 -10.66 -26.34 23.97
C ASP A 315 -10.79 -27.54 24.94
N GLY A 316 -9.66 -28.00 25.48
CA GLY A 316 -9.55 -29.27 26.20
C GLY A 316 -9.45 -30.49 25.26
N SER A 317 -9.58 -30.32 23.94
CA SER A 317 -9.33 -31.40 22.99
C SER A 317 -7.86 -31.82 22.95
N THR A 318 -7.62 -33.12 22.73
CA THR A 318 -6.28 -33.64 22.46
C THR A 318 -5.75 -32.94 21.22
N ASN A 319 -4.56 -32.32 21.31
CA ASN A 319 -3.93 -31.68 20.17
C ASN A 319 -3.89 -32.66 18.98
N PRO A 320 -4.65 -32.42 17.90
CA PRO A 320 -4.77 -33.36 16.79
C PRO A 320 -3.46 -33.46 16.00
N ASN A 321 -2.53 -32.52 16.20
CA ASN A 321 -1.25 -32.40 15.55
C ASN A 321 -0.09 -32.55 16.55
N GLY A 322 -0.08 -33.67 17.28
CA GLY A 322 1.11 -34.12 18.02
C GLY A 322 2.36 -34.06 17.12
N ILE A 323 3.53 -33.87 17.71
CA ILE A 323 4.79 -33.80 16.95
C ILE A 323 4.91 -35.08 16.15
N ILE A 324 4.91 -34.98 14.82
CA ILE A 324 5.07 -36.15 13.96
C ILE A 324 6.44 -36.75 14.29
N PRO A 325 6.54 -38.03 14.72
CA PRO A 325 7.78 -38.60 15.23
C PRO A 325 8.97 -38.47 14.27
N SER A 326 8.73 -38.53 12.95
CA SER A 326 9.76 -38.34 11.92
C SER A 326 10.29 -36.91 11.80
N MET A 327 9.63 -35.93 12.43
CA MET A 327 9.97 -34.51 12.40
C MET A 327 10.67 -34.05 13.68
N GLN A 328 10.86 -34.96 14.64
CA GLN A 328 11.52 -34.67 15.89
C GLN A 328 13.03 -34.63 15.68
N ARG A 329 13.63 -33.49 15.99
CA ARG A 329 15.08 -33.35 16.08
C ARG A 329 15.59 -34.17 17.27
N THR A 330 16.71 -34.85 17.10
CA THR A 330 17.36 -35.57 18.21
C THR A 330 18.18 -34.64 19.11
N ASP A 331 18.59 -33.49 18.57
CA ASP A 331 19.40 -32.48 19.27
C ASP A 331 18.57 -31.35 19.88
N LYS A 332 17.24 -31.34 19.67
CA LYS A 332 16.32 -30.34 20.23
C LYS A 332 15.01 -30.99 20.64
N GLN A 333 14.37 -30.47 21.68
CA GLN A 333 12.98 -30.83 22.00
C GLN A 333 12.05 -29.93 21.15
N PRO A 334 11.40 -30.46 20.09
CA PRO A 334 10.51 -29.67 19.24
C PRO A 334 9.30 -29.18 20.03
N ILE A 335 8.71 -28.09 19.54
CA ILE A 335 7.61 -27.44 20.24
C ILE A 335 6.33 -27.54 19.40
N GLY A 336 5.19 -27.75 20.05
CA GLY A 336 3.87 -27.91 19.41
C GLY A 336 3.46 -26.69 18.57
N TYR A 337 2.34 -26.79 17.83
CA TYR A 337 1.70 -25.60 17.27
C TYR A 337 1.04 -24.84 18.42
N SER A 338 1.66 -23.75 18.85
CA SER A 338 1.18 -22.95 19.97
C SER A 338 1.64 -21.51 19.77
N ILE A 339 0.87 -20.57 20.32
CA ILE A 339 1.32 -19.18 20.36
C ILE A 339 2.52 -19.13 21.29
N VAL A 340 3.64 -18.65 20.76
CA VAL A 340 4.89 -18.54 21.51
C VAL A 340 4.95 -17.18 22.18
N ARG A 341 5.37 -17.16 23.44
CA ARG A 341 5.65 -15.95 24.18
C ARG A 341 7.14 -15.83 24.49
N VAL A 342 7.70 -14.66 24.22
CA VAL A 342 9.09 -14.30 24.54
C VAL A 342 9.08 -13.35 25.73
N THR A 343 9.95 -13.57 26.71
CA THR A 343 10.11 -12.72 27.90
C THR A 343 10.99 -11.52 27.63
#